data_AF-A0AAU6CW92-F1
#
_entry.id   AF-A0AAU6CW92-F1
#
_cell.length_a   1.000
_cell.length_b   1.000
_cell.length_c   1.000
_cell.angle_alpha   90.00
_cell.angle_beta   90.00
_cell.angle_gamma   90.00
#
_symmetry.space_group_name_H-M   'P 1'
#
loop_
_entity.id
_entity.type
_entity.pdbx_description
1 polymer ?
#
loop_
_entity_poly.entity_id
_entity_poly.type
_entity_poly.pdbx_seq_one_letter_code
_entity_poly.pdbx_strand_id
1 'polypeptide(L)' 'MAELAAGRPVVRCRECGHPLVDRDARLRELGADCALKRGLRDVRGPGRFEVEQETLPEA' A
#
# COMPACT_ATOMS: atom_id res chain seq x y z
N MET A 1 6.39 -19.68 8.78
CA MET A 1 6.20 -18.71 9.88
C MET A 1 6.57 -17.34 9.35
N ALA A 2 5.66 -16.36 9.33
CA ALA A 2 5.97 -15.02 8.85
C ALA A 2 6.88 -14.30 9.85
N GLU A 3 7.93 -13.62 9.36
CA GLU A 3 8.81 -12.80 10.20
C GLU A 3 8.00 -11.60 10.73
N LEU A 4 8.07 -11.35 12.04
CA LEU A 4 7.34 -10.27 12.71
C LEU A 4 8.32 -9.19 13.16
N ALA A 5 8.06 -7.92 12.80
CA ALA A 5 8.72 -6.75 13.36
C ALA A 5 7.71 -5.98 14.21
N ALA A 6 8.01 -5.80 15.50
CA ALA A 6 7.13 -5.16 16.47
C ALA A 6 5.68 -5.73 16.47
N GLY A 7 5.55 -7.05 16.30
CA GLY A 7 4.25 -7.74 16.27
C GLY A 7 3.49 -7.64 14.94
N ARG A 8 4.07 -7.05 13.89
CA ARG A 8 3.46 -6.95 12.55
C ARG A 8 4.25 -7.77 11.53
N PRO A 9 3.59 -8.41 10.55
CA PRO A 9 4.30 -9.11 9.46
C PRO A 9 5.24 -8.17 8.71
N VAL A 10 6.50 -8.60 8.59
CA VAL A 10 7.51 -7.93 7.76
C VAL A 10 7.11 -8.14 6.30
N VAL A 11 6.79 -7.05 5.62
CA VAL A 11 6.58 -7.05 4.18
C VAL A 11 7.89 -6.65 3.52
N ARG A 12 8.33 -7.43 2.54
CA ARG A 12 9.58 -7.18 1.81
C ARG A 12 9.27 -6.70 0.40
N CYS A 13 10.15 -5.87 -0.14
CA CYS A 13 10.09 -5.49 -1.55
C CYS A 13 10.24 -6.72 -2.43
N ARG A 14 9.30 -6.96 -3.35
CA ARG A 14 9.36 -8.10 -4.27
C ARG A 14 10.56 -8.07 -5.23
N GLU A 15 11.15 -6.89 -5.45
CA GLU A 15 12.30 -6.72 -6.36
C GLU A 15 13.64 -6.87 -5.64
N CYS A 16 13.82 -6.22 -4.49
CA CYS A 16 15.12 -6.13 -3.82
C CYS A 16 15.18 -6.81 -2.44
N GLY A 17 14.08 -7.42 -1.97
CA GLY A 17 14.02 -8.17 -0.71
C GLY A 17 14.14 -7.34 0.58
N HIS A 18 14.35 -6.02 0.48
CA HIS A 18 14.48 -5.15 1.64
C HIS A 18 13.14 -4.96 2.37
N PRO A 19 13.15 -4.86 3.71
CA PRO A 19 11.95 -4.65 4.50
C PRO A 19 11.32 -3.28 4.19
N LEU A 20 10.01 -3.25 4.02
CA LEU A 20 9.22 -2.06 3.72
C LEU A 20 8.65 -1.48 5.01
N VAL A 21 9.01 -0.23 5.32
CA VAL A 21 8.53 0.49 6.50
C VAL A 21 7.29 1.34 6.22
N ASP A 22 7.16 1.84 4.99
CA ASP A 22 6.08 2.73 4.59
C ASP A 22 4.80 1.97 4.21
N ARG A 23 3.63 2.49 4.59
CA ARG A 23 2.33 1.84 4.35
C ARG A 23 2.06 1.64 2.87
N ASP A 24 2.29 2.64 2.04
CA ASP A 24 2.01 2.57 0.60
C ASP A 24 2.95 1.58 -0.09
N ALA A 25 4.21 1.53 0.33
CA ALA A 25 5.17 0.55 -0.16
C ALA A 25 4.74 -0.88 0.21
N ARG A 26 4.30 -1.10 1.45
CA ARG A 26 3.81 -2.40 1.93
C ARG A 26 2.58 -2.87 1.16
N LEU A 27 1.61 -1.99 0.90
CA LEU A 27 0.40 -2.32 0.12
C LEU A 27 0.73 -2.75 -1.31
N ARG A 28 1.84 -2.25 -1.88
CA ARG A 28 2.27 -2.54 -3.25
C ARG A 28 3.36 -3.63 -3.31
N GLU A 29 3.84 -4.10 -2.16
CA GLU A 29 5.02 -4.96 -2.02
C GLU A 29 6.23 -4.45 -2.80
N LEU A 30 6.38 -3.12 -2.90
CA LEU A 30 7.37 -2.46 -3.75
C LEU A 30 7.89 -1.18 -3.07
N GLY A 31 9.20 -1.13 -2.82
CA GLY A 31 9.85 0.04 -2.21
C GLY A 31 9.93 1.23 -3.16
N ALA A 32 10.02 2.45 -2.60
CA ALA A 32 10.04 3.70 -3.37
C ALA A 32 11.17 3.76 -4.42
N ASP A 33 12.39 3.34 -4.05
CA ASP A 33 13.51 3.25 -5.00
C ASP A 33 13.27 2.26 -6.13
N CYS A 34 12.69 1.10 -5.83
CA CYS A 34 12.38 0.09 -6.85
C CYS A 34 11.24 0.54 -7.76
N ALA A 35 10.23 1.24 -7.20
CA ALA A 35 9.18 1.86 -7.98
C ALA A 35 9.72 2.95 -8.91
N LEU A 36 10.65 3.78 -8.44
CA LEU A 36 11.32 4.80 -9.26
C LEU A 36 12.11 4.17 -10.42
N LYS A 37 12.90 3.14 -10.14
CA LYS A 37 13.67 2.41 -11.17
C LYS A 37 12.79 1.80 -12.26
N ARG A 38 11.57 1.40 -11.91
CA ARG A 38 10.59 0.88 -12.87
C ARG A 38 9.76 1.95 -13.59
N GLY A 39 9.97 3.24 -13.28
CA GLY A 39 9.14 4.32 -13.80
C GLY A 39 7.69 4.28 -13.29
N LEU A 40 7.41 3.54 -12.21
CA LEU A 40 6.08 3.33 -11.64
C LEU A 40 5.62 4.48 -10.73
N ARG A 41 6.22 5.67 -10.84
CA ARG A 41 5.82 6.86 -10.08
C ARG A 41 4.36 7.27 -10.33
N ASP A 42 3.78 6.83 -11.44
CA ASP A 42 2.49 7.31 -11.94
C ASP A 42 1.32 6.33 -11.70
N VAL A 43 1.35 5.58 -10.60
CA VAL A 43 0.14 4.88 -10.15
C VAL A 43 -0.77 5.93 -9.56
N ARG A 44 -1.63 6.52 -10.41
CA ARG A 44 -2.75 7.37 -9.99
C ARG A 44 -3.43 6.67 -8.82
N GLY A 45 -3.64 7.40 -7.72
CA GLY A 45 -4.36 6.88 -6.57
C GLY A 45 -5.71 6.29 -7.00
N PRO A 46 -6.30 5.37 -6.20
CA PRO A 46 -7.63 4.86 -6.50
C PRO A 46 -8.56 6.04 -6.79
N GLY A 47 -9.31 5.94 -7.89
CA GLY A 47 -10.25 6.98 -8.28
C GLY A 47 -11.15 7.32 -7.11
N ARG A 48 -11.24 8.61 -6.75
CA ARG A 48 -12.27 9.06 -5.82
C ARG A 48 -13.55 9.18 -6.62
N PHE A 49 -14.47 8.25 -6.39
CA PHE A 49 -15.81 8.32 -6.95
C PHE A 49 -16.68 9.04 -5.93
N GLU A 50 -17.32 10.13 -6.33
CA GLU A 50 -18.42 10.69 -5.55
C GLU A 50 -19.57 9.69 -5.62
N VAL A 51 -19.86 9.05 -4.49
CA VAL A 51 -20.98 8.13 -4.34
C VAL A 51 -22.05 8.86 -3.53
N GLU A 52 -23.25 8.99 -4.10
CA GLU A 52 -24.42 9.41 -3.33
C GLU A 52 -24.75 8.29 -2.34
N GLN A 53 -24.64 8.59 -1.05
CA GLN A 53 -25.06 7.70 0.03
C GLN A 53 -26.44 8.17 0.52
N GLU A 54 -27.42 7.28 0.49
CA GLU A 54 -28.71 7.54 1.13
C GLU A 54 -28.53 7.69 2.64
N THR A 55 -29.14 8.74 3.20
CA THR A 55 -29.19 8.97 4.64
C THR A 55 -30.07 7.91 5.29
N LEU A 56 -29.55 7.26 6.34
CA LEU A 56 -30.34 6.34 7.16
C LEU A 56 -31.54 7.08 7.78
N PRO A 57 -32.74 6.47 7.83
CA PRO A 57 -33.88 7.06 8.50
C PRO A 57 -33.60 7.17 10.02
N GLU A 58 -33.98 8.32 10.60
CA GLU A 58 -33.94 8.51 12.04
C GLU A 58 -35.05 7.67 12.71
N ALA A 59 -34.70 7.03 13.83
CA ALA A 59 -35.54 6.07 14.56
C ALA A 59 -36.67 6.74 15.36
#